data_AF-A0AAV2LHX6-F1
#
_entry.id   AF-A0AAV2LHX6-F1
#
_cell.length_a   1.000
_cell.length_b   1.000
_cell.length_c   1.000
_cell.angle_alpha   90.00
_cell.angle_beta   90.00
_cell.angle_gamma   90.00
#
_symmetry.space_group_name_H-M   'P 1'
#
loop_
_entity.id
_entity.type
_entity.pdbx_description
1 polymer ?
#
loop_
_entity_poly.entity_id
_entity_poly.type
_entity_poly.pdbx_seq_one_letter_code
_entity_poly.pdbx_strand_id
1 'polypeptide(L)'
;MGGEEGGYEAPPTCALLDVLLKNRHDTGAVNQVWPGLYLSNARVAKDKALLQDLGVTHIVNAAHGTGRVDTGPGYYGDTGVVYLGVEADDRKDFDISVFFTETAEFIHSALSQKGVVLVHCARGISRSAALVVSFLMLRRDLSLMEALQTL
;
A
#
# COMPACT_ATOMS: atom_id res chain seq x y z
N MET A 1 -14.33 -29.60 -24.95
CA MET A 1 -14.70 -28.17 -24.95
C MET A 1 -13.62 -27.44 -24.16
N GLY A 2 -12.59 -26.96 -24.84
CA GLY A 2 -11.56 -26.12 -24.22
C GLY A 2 -12.09 -24.70 -24.17
N GLY A 3 -12.33 -24.19 -22.96
CA GLY A 3 -12.60 -22.77 -22.77
C GLY A 3 -11.31 -22.01 -23.04
N GLU A 4 -11.38 -21.02 -23.92
CA GLU A 4 -10.30 -20.05 -24.10
C GLU A 4 -10.17 -19.25 -22.81
N GLU A 5 -9.10 -19.50 -22.04
CA GLU A 5 -8.67 -18.55 -21.01
C GLU A 5 -8.21 -17.29 -21.73
N GLY A 6 -9.06 -16.24 -21.71
CA GLY A 6 -8.64 -14.90 -22.09
C GLY A 6 -7.54 -14.45 -21.13
N GLY A 7 -6.27 -14.65 -21.53
CA GLY A 7 -5.12 -14.28 -20.72
C GLY A 7 -5.14 -12.79 -20.39
N TYR A 8 -4.88 -12.45 -19.13
CA TYR A 8 -4.68 -11.06 -18.73
C TYR A 8 -3.51 -10.45 -19.51
N GLU A 9 -3.77 -9.37 -20.25
CA GLU A 9 -2.75 -8.61 -20.95
C GLU A 9 -2.45 -7.32 -20.18
N ALA A 10 -1.20 -7.16 -19.75
CA ALA A 10 -0.79 -5.98 -18.98
C ALA A 10 -0.80 -4.72 -19.87
N PRO A 11 -1.41 -3.61 -19.42
CA PRO A 11 -1.39 -2.36 -20.17
C PRO A 11 0.06 -1.86 -20.39
N PRO A 12 0.34 -1.21 -21.53
CA PRO A 12 1.65 -0.62 -21.78
C PRO A 12 1.92 0.52 -20.80
N THR A 13 3.19 0.79 -20.51
CA THR A 13 3.60 1.83 -19.56
C THR A 13 3.04 3.22 -19.89
N CYS A 14 2.86 3.56 -21.17
CA CYS A 14 2.24 4.82 -21.57
C CYS A 14 0.79 4.96 -21.08
N ALA A 15 0.00 3.88 -21.13
CA ALA A 15 -1.36 3.88 -20.61
C ALA A 15 -1.39 4.02 -19.08
N LEU A 16 -0.45 3.38 -18.37
CA LEU A 16 -0.31 3.52 -16.93
C LEU A 16 0.08 4.95 -16.53
N LEU A 17 1.04 5.55 -17.25
CA LEU A 17 1.45 6.93 -17.03
C LEU A 17 0.31 7.91 -17.27
N ASP A 18 -0.47 7.71 -18.33
CA ASP A 18 -1.63 8.54 -18.63
C ASP A 18 -2.61 8.59 -17.45
N VAL A 19 -2.93 7.46 -16.85
CA VAL A 19 -3.85 7.37 -15.69
C VAL A 19 -3.24 8.05 -14.47
N LEU A 20 -1.97 7.76 -14.16
CA LEU A 20 -1.25 8.34 -13.02
C LEU A 20 -1.02 9.85 -13.13
N LEU A 21 -1.02 10.40 -14.35
CA LEU A 21 -0.83 11.83 -14.62
C LEU A 21 -2.14 12.60 -14.72
N LYS A 22 -3.20 11.99 -15.27
CA LYS A 22 -4.52 12.63 -15.45
C LYS A 22 -5.30 12.77 -14.14
N ASN A 23 -5.13 11.82 -13.21
CA ASN A 23 -5.87 11.80 -11.94
C ASN A 23 -5.13 12.46 -10.78
N ARG A 24 -4.22 13.41 -11.07
CA ARG A 24 -3.50 14.14 -10.02
C ARG A 24 -4.42 15.16 -9.35
N HIS A 25 -5.00 14.75 -8.24
CA HIS A 25 -5.74 15.64 -7.35
C HIS A 25 -4.98 15.82 -6.04
N ASP A 26 -5.13 16.98 -5.39
CA ASP A 26 -4.63 17.14 -4.02
C ASP A 26 -5.60 16.41 -3.09
N THR A 27 -5.23 15.19 -2.72
CA THR A 27 -6.04 14.29 -1.91
C THR A 27 -5.66 14.36 -0.42
N GLY A 28 -4.69 15.20 -0.05
CA GLY A 28 -4.20 15.31 1.34
C GLY A 28 -3.11 14.29 1.70
N ALA A 29 -2.77 14.21 2.99
CA ALA A 29 -1.63 13.43 3.48
C ALA A 29 -1.93 11.92 3.70
N VAL A 30 -3.21 11.56 3.77
CA VAL A 30 -3.71 10.19 3.97
C VAL A 30 -5.01 10.01 3.21
N ASN A 31 -5.15 8.88 2.53
CA ASN A 31 -6.31 8.57 1.69
C ASN A 31 -6.81 7.16 1.95
N GLN A 32 -8.13 7.02 2.10
CA GLN A 32 -8.76 5.72 2.09
C GLN A 32 -8.94 5.25 0.64
N VAL A 33 -8.11 4.30 0.22
CA VAL A 33 -8.05 3.79 -1.17
C VAL A 33 -8.87 2.51 -1.33
N TRP A 34 -9.23 1.86 -0.21
CA TRP A 34 -10.14 0.73 -0.16
C TRP A 34 -10.83 0.69 1.21
N PRO A 35 -12.02 0.08 1.38
CA PRO A 35 -12.62 -0.11 2.71
C PRO A 35 -11.63 -0.69 3.74
N GLY A 36 -11.33 0.08 4.80
CA GLY A 36 -10.36 -0.28 5.84
C GLY A 36 -8.88 -0.13 5.46
N LEU A 37 -8.53 0.32 4.26
CA LEU A 37 -7.14 0.46 3.78
C LEU A 37 -6.81 1.91 3.46
N TYR A 38 -5.78 2.42 4.14
CA TYR A 38 -5.29 3.77 3.98
C TYR A 38 -3.90 3.79 3.36
N LEU A 39 -3.66 4.75 2.46
CA LEU A 39 -2.36 5.07 1.89
C LEU A 39 -1.90 6.43 2.43
N SER A 40 -0.64 6.55 2.88
CA SER A 40 -0.15 7.83 3.43
C SER A 40 1.36 8.04 3.32
N ASN A 41 1.80 9.23 3.74
CA ASN A 41 3.21 9.59 3.90
C ASN A 41 3.74 9.33 5.32
N ALA A 42 5.04 9.55 5.52
CA ALA A 42 5.70 9.29 6.80
C ALA A 42 5.25 10.22 7.94
N ARG A 43 4.70 11.41 7.63
CA ARG A 43 4.20 12.34 8.67
C ARG A 43 2.97 11.75 9.34
N VAL A 44 2.04 11.21 8.55
CA VAL A 44 0.83 10.54 9.06
C VAL A 44 1.19 9.31 9.89
N ALA A 45 2.11 8.48 9.40
CA ALA A 45 2.56 7.30 10.13
C ALA A 45 3.17 7.62 11.50
N LYS A 46 3.70 8.84 11.69
CA LYS A 46 4.25 9.29 12.98
C LYS A 46 3.19 9.92 13.90
N ASP A 47 2.02 10.26 13.38
CA ASP A 47 0.97 10.94 14.14
C ASP A 47 0.05 9.91 14.83
N LYS A 48 0.45 9.45 16.01
CA LYS A 48 -0.30 8.43 16.76
C LYS A 48 -1.73 8.82 17.10
N ALA A 49 -1.99 10.12 17.32
CA ALA A 49 -3.34 10.60 17.61
C ALA A 49 -4.23 10.41 16.37
N LEU A 50 -3.74 10.82 15.20
CA LEU A 50 -4.45 10.58 13.94
C LEU A 50 -4.62 9.09 13.64
N LEU A 51 -3.61 8.25 13.93
CA LEU A 51 -3.74 6.80 13.76
C LEU A 51 -4.86 6.21 14.64
N GLN A 52 -4.97 6.68 15.89
CA GLN A 52 -6.03 6.28 16.81
C GLN A 52 -7.40 6.76 16.33
N ASP A 53 -7.51 8.01 15.86
CA ASP A 53 -8.76 8.58 15.34
C ASP A 53 -9.25 7.83 14.09
N LEU A 54 -8.33 7.39 13.22
CA LEU A 54 -8.63 6.54 12.06
C LEU A 54 -8.91 5.08 12.43
N GLY A 55 -8.68 4.69 13.68
CA GLY A 55 -8.84 3.31 14.16
C GLY A 55 -7.82 2.33 13.57
N VAL A 56 -6.63 2.80 13.18
CA VAL A 56 -5.58 1.96 12.58
C VAL A 56 -5.16 0.86 13.55
N THR A 57 -5.22 -0.39 13.10
CA THR A 57 -4.80 -1.57 13.86
C THR A 57 -3.55 -2.23 13.29
N HIS A 58 -3.25 -1.98 12.01
CA HIS A 58 -2.12 -2.59 11.31
C HIS A 58 -1.36 -1.54 10.49
N ILE A 59 -0.04 -1.65 10.43
CA ILE A 59 0.83 -0.75 9.68
C ILE A 59 1.78 -1.54 8.79
N VAL A 60 1.82 -1.18 7.51
CA VAL A 60 2.86 -1.59 6.57
C VAL A 60 3.75 -0.39 6.24
N ASN A 61 5.00 -0.43 6.67
CA ASN A 61 5.99 0.59 6.36
C ASN A 61 6.85 0.15 5.17
N ALA A 62 6.54 0.65 3.99
CA ALA A 62 7.26 0.39 2.74
C ALA A 62 8.58 1.17 2.61
N ALA A 63 9.07 1.79 3.69
CA ALA A 63 10.32 2.51 3.77
C ALA A 63 11.02 2.24 5.11
N HIS A 64 10.97 0.98 5.58
CA HIS A 64 11.56 0.58 6.85
C HIS A 64 13.10 0.62 6.82
N GLY A 65 13.71 0.76 7.99
CA GLY A 65 15.15 0.71 8.20
C GLY A 65 15.77 2.05 8.60
N THR A 66 16.95 1.97 9.20
CA THR A 66 17.74 3.12 9.63
C THR A 66 18.13 3.98 8.43
N GLY A 67 17.99 5.31 8.56
CA GLY A 67 18.19 6.25 7.45
C GLY A 67 17.00 6.35 6.49
N ARG A 68 15.91 5.63 6.74
CA ARG A 68 14.62 5.75 6.04
C ARG A 68 13.53 6.24 7.00
N VAL A 69 12.32 5.65 6.96
CA VAL A 69 11.26 5.96 7.92
C VAL A 69 11.39 5.02 9.11
N ASP A 70 12.23 5.41 10.05
CA ASP A 70 12.59 4.60 11.21
C ASP A 70 11.57 4.75 12.36
N THR A 71 10.41 4.12 12.20
CA THR A 71 9.44 3.92 13.28
C THR A 71 9.66 2.55 13.91
N GLY A 72 9.51 1.48 13.12
CA GLY A 72 9.58 0.11 13.63
C GLY A 72 8.45 -0.20 14.62
N PRO A 73 8.38 -1.44 15.13
CA PRO A 73 7.34 -1.82 16.11
C PRO A 73 7.48 -1.05 17.43
N GLY A 74 8.71 -0.73 17.85
CA GLY A 74 8.96 -0.01 19.10
C GLY A 74 8.36 1.40 19.15
N TYR A 75 8.30 2.11 18.02
CA TYR A 75 7.64 3.42 17.96
C TYR A 75 6.16 3.32 18.34
N TYR A 76 5.48 2.21 18.06
CA TYR A 76 4.06 2.01 18.31
C TYR A 76 3.75 1.13 19.53
N GLY A 77 4.71 0.90 20.44
CA GLY A 77 4.55 -0.03 21.56
C GLY A 77 3.41 0.29 22.54
N ASP A 78 2.89 1.51 22.50
CA ASP A 78 1.78 2.04 23.30
C ASP A 78 0.42 2.03 22.58
N THR A 79 0.35 1.64 21.30
CA THR A 79 -0.90 1.70 20.52
C THR A 79 -1.53 0.33 20.24
N GLY A 80 -0.77 -0.76 20.43
CA GLY A 80 -1.23 -2.12 20.13
C GLY A 80 -1.36 -2.45 18.65
N VAL A 81 -0.84 -1.59 17.76
CA VAL A 81 -0.84 -1.86 16.32
C VAL A 81 0.13 -2.98 15.96
N VAL A 82 -0.28 -3.82 15.01
CA VAL A 82 0.60 -4.83 14.41
C VAL A 82 1.39 -4.19 13.28
N TYR A 83 2.71 -4.40 13.27
CA TYR A 83 3.61 -3.72 12.35
C TYR A 83 4.33 -4.70 11.42
N LEU A 84 4.35 -4.38 10.12
CA LEU A 84 5.18 -5.01 9.10
C LEU A 84 6.10 -3.96 8.47
N GLY A 85 7.41 -4.19 8.52
CA GLY A 85 8.42 -3.33 7.91
C GLY A 85 8.96 -3.93 6.62
N VAL A 86 8.93 -3.17 5.54
CA VAL A 86 9.52 -3.52 4.25
C VAL A 86 10.66 -2.55 3.94
N GLU A 87 11.87 -3.10 3.83
CA GLU A 87 13.08 -2.34 3.50
C GLU A 87 13.20 -2.13 1.99
N ALA A 88 12.36 -1.25 1.44
CA ALA A 88 12.35 -0.94 0.02
C ALA A 88 12.97 0.43 -0.32
N ASP A 89 13.83 0.44 -1.34
CA ASP A 89 14.38 1.66 -1.94
C ASP A 89 13.47 2.18 -3.06
N ASP A 90 13.35 3.50 -3.15
CA ASP A 90 12.53 4.17 -4.18
C ASP A 90 13.33 4.35 -5.48
N ARG A 91 13.77 3.23 -6.04
CA ARG A 91 14.61 3.22 -7.24
C ARG A 91 14.06 2.23 -8.25
N LYS A 92 14.20 2.58 -9.52
CA LYS A 92 13.74 1.76 -10.65
C LYS A 92 14.40 0.37 -10.74
N ASP A 93 15.57 0.21 -10.13
CA ASP A 93 16.36 -1.02 -10.13
C ASP A 93 16.18 -1.85 -8.84
N PHE A 94 15.35 -1.38 -7.91
CA PHE A 94 14.97 -2.15 -6.74
C PHE A 94 13.80 -3.07 -7.08
N ASP A 95 13.96 -4.36 -6.83
CA ASP A 95 12.88 -5.33 -7.01
C ASP A 95 11.94 -5.32 -5.80
N ILE A 96 10.89 -4.51 -5.88
CA ILE A 96 9.84 -4.47 -4.85
C ILE A 96 8.88 -5.68 -4.93
N SER A 97 8.88 -6.42 -6.04
CA SER A 97 7.91 -7.50 -6.26
C SER A 97 8.08 -8.67 -5.30
N VAL A 98 9.29 -8.84 -4.76
CA VAL A 98 9.61 -9.85 -3.74
C VAL A 98 8.76 -9.69 -2.47
N PHE A 99 8.21 -8.50 -2.21
CA PHE A 99 7.37 -8.21 -1.04
C PHE A 99 5.86 -8.29 -1.32
N PHE A 100 5.44 -8.46 -2.57
CA PHE A 100 4.02 -8.38 -2.93
C PHE A 100 3.18 -9.44 -2.23
N THR A 101 3.61 -10.69 -2.23
CA THR A 101 2.85 -11.78 -1.60
C THR A 101 2.73 -11.59 -0.09
N GLU A 102 3.85 -11.33 0.60
CA GLU A 102 3.87 -11.16 2.06
C GLU A 102 2.98 -9.99 2.49
N THR A 103 3.15 -8.83 1.85
CA THR A 103 2.39 -7.62 2.20
C THR A 103 0.91 -7.75 1.84
N ALA A 104 0.59 -8.38 0.70
CA ALA A 104 -0.80 -8.66 0.33
C ALA A 104 -1.50 -9.59 1.34
N GLU A 105 -0.82 -10.62 1.84
CA GLU A 105 -1.37 -11.49 2.88
C GLU A 105 -1.57 -10.77 4.21
N PHE A 106 -0.59 -9.95 4.61
CA PHE A 106 -0.70 -9.14 5.81
C PHE A 106 -1.91 -8.21 5.76
N ILE A 107 -2.07 -7.48 4.65
CA ILE A 107 -3.21 -6.58 4.42
C ILE A 107 -4.53 -7.40 4.39
N HIS A 108 -4.56 -8.52 3.65
CA HIS A 108 -5.75 -9.35 3.53
C HIS A 108 -6.22 -9.90 4.88
N SER A 109 -5.31 -10.48 5.66
CA SER A 109 -5.60 -11.06 6.98
C SER A 109 -6.14 -10.00 7.95
N ALA A 110 -5.54 -8.81 7.97
CA ALA A 110 -5.99 -7.70 8.81
C ALA A 110 -7.42 -7.25 8.45
N LEU A 111 -7.69 -7.04 7.16
CA LEU A 111 -9.01 -6.60 6.70
C LEU A 111 -10.10 -7.66 6.92
N SER A 112 -9.78 -8.95 6.74
CA SER A 112 -10.71 -10.07 7.00
C SER A 112 -11.13 -10.16 8.46
N GLN A 113 -10.30 -9.64 9.38
CA GLN A 113 -10.61 -9.52 10.80
C GLN A 113 -11.24 -8.17 11.18
N LYS A 114 -11.72 -7.39 10.20
CA LYS A 114 -12.26 -6.04 10.36
C LYS A 114 -11.26 -5.04 10.94
N GLY A 115 -9.96 -5.31 10.77
CA GLY A 115 -8.89 -4.37 11.09
C GLY A 115 -8.83 -3.22 10.09
N VAL A 116 -8.09 -2.17 10.47
CA VAL A 116 -7.81 -1.01 9.61
C VAL A 116 -6.30 -0.97 9.37
N VAL A 117 -5.92 -0.93 8.10
CA VAL A 117 -4.52 -1.02 7.67
C VAL A 117 -4.07 0.33 7.13
N LEU A 118 -2.93 0.81 7.61
CA LEU A 118 -2.20 1.92 7.00
C LEU A 118 -0.99 1.39 6.26
N VAL A 119 -0.91 1.64 4.95
CA VAL A 119 0.30 1.41 4.14
C VAL A 119 0.95 2.77 3.89
N HIS A 120 2.22 2.93 4.26
CA HIS A 120 2.93 4.18 4.07
C HIS A 120 4.34 3.97 3.54
N CYS A 121 4.91 5.02 2.94
CA CYS A 121 6.34 5.11 2.70
C CYS A 121 6.83 6.49 3.13
N ALA A 122 7.87 7.04 2.50
CA ALA A 122 8.31 8.41 2.77
C ALA A 122 7.25 9.44 2.33
N ARG A 123 6.74 9.30 1.10
CA ARG A 123 5.84 10.28 0.46
C ARG A 123 4.43 9.78 0.20
N GLY A 124 4.18 8.47 0.29
CA GLY A 124 2.87 7.89 -0.01
C GLY A 124 2.56 7.75 -1.51
N ILE A 125 3.56 7.80 -2.40
CA ILE A 125 3.34 7.92 -3.86
C ILE A 125 3.81 6.70 -4.66
N SER A 126 4.95 6.10 -4.29
CA SER A 126 5.63 5.08 -5.11
C SER A 126 5.59 3.71 -4.44
N ARG A 127 6.53 3.40 -3.53
CA ARG A 127 6.65 2.09 -2.85
C ARG A 127 5.35 1.63 -2.19
N SER A 128 4.74 2.47 -1.36
CA SER A 128 3.50 2.12 -0.66
C SER A 128 2.32 1.92 -1.61
N ALA A 129 2.23 2.73 -2.67
CA ALA A 129 1.19 2.60 -3.68
C ALA A 129 1.35 1.29 -4.48
N ALA A 130 2.59 0.91 -4.81
CA ALA A 130 2.87 -0.37 -5.47
C ALA A 130 2.43 -1.58 -4.63
N LEU A 131 2.68 -1.56 -3.32
CA LEU A 131 2.20 -2.62 -2.43
C LEU A 131 0.68 -2.67 -2.36
N VAL A 132 -0.01 -1.53 -2.26
CA VAL A 132 -1.48 -1.46 -2.29
C VAL A 132 -2.03 -2.02 -3.59
N VAL A 133 -1.48 -1.61 -4.74
CA VAL A 133 -1.89 -2.09 -6.06
C VAL A 133 -1.70 -3.60 -6.16
N SER A 134 -0.56 -4.13 -5.71
CA SER A 134 -0.34 -5.58 -5.70
C SER A 134 -1.36 -6.33 -4.83
N PHE A 135 -1.72 -5.78 -3.66
CA PHE A 135 -2.76 -6.37 -2.81
C PHE A 135 -4.11 -6.41 -3.52
N LEU A 136 -4.52 -5.31 -4.15
CA LEU A 136 -5.79 -5.22 -4.87
C LEU A 136 -5.85 -6.24 -6.01
N MET A 137 -4.76 -6.40 -6.76
CA MET A 137 -4.69 -7.40 -7.82
C MET A 137 -4.71 -8.83 -7.26
N LEU A 138 -3.91 -9.12 -6.24
CA LEU A 138 -3.71 -10.48 -5.73
C LEU A 138 -4.82 -10.99 -4.81
N ARG A 139 -5.61 -10.11 -4.19
CA ARG A 139 -6.59 -10.47 -3.14
C ARG A 139 -7.98 -9.86 -3.35
N ARG A 140 -8.17 -9.03 -4.37
CA ARG A 140 -9.46 -8.41 -4.73
C ARG A 140 -9.83 -8.59 -6.21
N ASP A 141 -9.06 -9.41 -6.94
CA ASP A 141 -9.30 -9.75 -8.35
C ASP A 141 -9.43 -8.54 -9.28
N LEU A 142 -8.76 -7.43 -8.93
CA LEU A 142 -8.71 -6.24 -9.79
C LEU A 142 -7.61 -6.40 -10.84
N SER A 143 -7.88 -5.95 -12.05
CA SER A 143 -6.83 -5.66 -13.03
C SER A 143 -5.92 -4.53 -12.53
N LEU A 144 -4.72 -4.40 -13.11
CA LEU A 144 -3.81 -3.29 -12.79
C LEU A 144 -4.48 -1.93 -13.01
N MET A 145 -5.31 -1.80 -14.06
CA MET A 145 -5.98 -0.54 -14.36
C MET A 145 -7.05 -0.20 -13.33
N GLU A 146 -7.88 -1.17 -12.93
CA GLU A 146 -8.88 -0.98 -11.88
C GLU A 146 -8.22 -0.65 -10.55
N ALA A 147 -7.15 -1.36 -10.17
CA ALA A 147 -6.40 -1.09 -8.95
C ALA A 147 -5.84 0.34 -8.93
N LEU A 148 -5.26 0.82 -10.05
CA LEU A 148 -4.75 2.19 -10.16
C LEU A 148 -5.84 3.26 -10.05
N GLN A 149 -7.07 2.96 -10.46
CA GLN A 149 -8.19 3.89 -10.36
C GLN A 149 -8.75 4.01 -8.93
N THR A 150 -8.38 3.10 -8.02
CA THR A 150 -8.75 3.20 -6.60
C THR A 150 -7.83 4.10 -5.77
N LEU A 151 -6.64 4.41 -6.29
CA LEU A 151 -5.67 5.30 -5.67
C LEU A 151 -6.04 6.77 -5.88
#